data_AF-M9LNV3-F1
#
_entry.id   AF-M9LNV3-F1
#
_cell.length_a   1.000
_cell.length_b   1.000
_cell.length_c   1.000
_cell.angle_alpha   90.00
_cell.angle_beta   90.00
_cell.angle_gamma   90.00
#
_symmetry.space_group_name_H-M   'P 1'
#
loop_
_entity.id
_entity.type
_entity.pdbx_description
1 polymer ?
#
loop_
_entity_poly.entity_id
_entity_poly.type
_entity_poly.pdbx_seq_one_letter_code
_entity_poly.pdbx_strand_id
1 'polypeptide(L)'
;MRDLPDGRIRYYGAVNPAARPGEMAGRRLVREWSPQTSRTRTWHETLDHAGNIRQIRPETKFTGGNKVHYQFDTNRKYIGQW
;
A
#
# COMPACT_ATOMS: atom_id res chain seq x y z
N MET A 1 -1.14 -0.17 14.11
CA MET A 1 -2.46 0.42 13.82
C MET A 1 -2.30 1.93 13.79
N ARG A 2 -3.11 2.65 13.02
CA ARG A 2 -3.11 4.11 12.96
C ARG A 2 -4.52 4.62 12.74
N ASP A 3 -4.97 5.52 13.62
CA ASP A 3 -6.20 6.28 13.44
C ASP A 3 -5.99 7.42 12.44
N LEU A 4 -6.96 7.58 11.53
CA LEU A 4 -6.96 8.64 10.52
C LEU A 4 -7.89 9.78 10.98
N PRO A 5 -7.61 11.05 10.60
CA PRO A 5 -8.38 12.21 11.05
C PRO A 5 -9.88 12.16 10.72
N ASP A 6 -10.27 11.36 9.71
CA ASP A 6 -11.66 11.16 9.30
C ASP A 6 -12.34 9.96 9.98
N GLY A 7 -11.73 9.42 11.05
CA GLY A 7 -12.28 8.34 11.84
C GLY A 7 -12.11 6.95 11.21
N ARG A 8 -11.40 6.83 10.08
CA ARG A 8 -10.95 5.54 9.55
C ARG A 8 -9.77 4.99 10.35
N ILE A 9 -9.60 3.67 10.32
CA ILE A 9 -8.49 2.99 10.98
C ILE A 9 -7.67 2.24 9.94
N ARG A 10 -6.35 2.42 9.98
CA ARG A 10 -5.39 1.72 9.11
C ARG A 10 -4.54 0.72 9.89
N TYR A 11 -4.55 -0.52 9.41
CA TYR A 11 -3.78 -1.64 9.92
C TYR A 11 -2.65 -1.96 8.95
N TYR A 12 -1.45 -2.15 9.50
CA TYR A 12 -0.25 -2.49 8.75
C TYR A 12 0.21 -3.87 9.17
N GLY A 13 0.35 -4.77 8.21
CA GLY A 13 1.01 -6.05 8.43
C GLY A 13 2.52 -5.92 8.53
N ALA A 14 3.19 -7.01 8.90
CA ALA A 14 4.64 -7.11 8.86
C ALA A 14 5.16 -6.90 7.43
N VAL A 15 6.38 -6.36 7.31
CA VAL A 15 7.08 -6.26 6.04
C VAL A 15 7.68 -7.62 5.71
N ASN A 16 7.25 -8.21 4.61
CA ASN A 16 7.89 -9.35 4.00
C ASN A 16 9.09 -8.85 3.18
N PRO A 17 10.33 -9.24 3.52
CA PRO A 17 11.52 -8.74 2.85
C PRO A 17 11.54 -9.07 1.36
N ALA A 18 12.19 -8.21 0.58
CA ALA A 18 12.47 -8.51 -0.82
C ALA A 18 13.40 -9.72 -0.94
N ALA A 19 13.09 -10.66 -1.84
CA ALA A 19 13.88 -11.87 -2.02
C ALA A 19 15.23 -11.62 -2.71
N ARG A 20 15.37 -10.49 -3.40
CA ARG A 20 16.59 -10.10 -4.12
C ARG A 20 17.07 -8.75 -3.59
N PRO A 21 18.39 -8.56 -3.40
CA PRO A 21 18.95 -7.25 -3.11
C PRO A 21 18.56 -6.23 -4.18
N GLY A 22 18.26 -5.01 -3.74
CA GLY A 22 17.85 -3.92 -4.61
C GLY A 22 17.32 -2.72 -3.82
N GLU A 23 16.74 -1.77 -4.55
CA GLU A 23 16.19 -0.54 -3.97
C GLU A 23 15.03 -0.81 -2.98
N MET A 24 14.25 -1.86 -3.22
CA MET A 24 13.10 -2.21 -2.39
C MET A 24 13.53 -3.05 -1.18
N ALA A 25 13.09 -2.66 0.01
CA ALA A 25 13.27 -3.44 1.23
C ALA A 25 12.29 -4.59 1.33
N GLY A 26 11.07 -4.42 0.81
CA GLY A 26 10.04 -5.45 0.89
C GLY A 26 8.63 -4.94 0.69
N ARG A 27 7.67 -5.78 1.07
CA ARG A 27 6.24 -5.54 0.88
C ARG A 27 5.46 -5.81 2.16
N ARG A 28 4.46 -5.00 2.48
CA ARG A 28 3.48 -5.28 3.52
C ARG A 28 2.05 -5.24 3.01
N LEU A 29 1.16 -5.96 3.69
CA LEU A 29 -0.29 -5.83 3.50
C LEU A 29 -0.80 -4.66 4.34
N VAL A 30 -1.71 -3.87 3.79
CA VAL A 30 -2.39 -2.78 4.49
C VAL A 30 -3.88 -2.94 4.34
N ARG A 31 -4.60 -2.77 5.45
CA ARG A 31 -6.06 -2.75 5.48
C ARG A 31 -6.53 -1.45 6.13
N GLU A 32 -7.49 -0.81 5.50
CA GLU A 32 -8.19 0.33 6.04
C GLU A 32 -9.65 -0.04 6.28
N TRP A 33 -10.19 0.36 7.43
CA TRP A 33 -11.57 0.13 7.82
C TRP A 33 -12.24 1.46 8.15
N SER A 34 -13.46 1.65 7.66
CA SER A 34 -14.34 2.75 8.03
C SER A 34 -15.40 2.22 9.00
N PRO A 35 -15.35 2.60 10.29
CA PRO A 35 -16.39 2.24 11.25
C PRO A 35 -17.78 2.73 10.86
N GLN A 36 -17.86 3.90 10.22
CA GLN A 36 -19.12 4.56 9.84
C GLN A 36 -19.89 3.78 8.78
N THR A 37 -19.19 3.07 7.88
CA THR A 37 -19.80 2.33 6.76
C THR A 37 -19.60 0.83 6.84
N SER A 38 -18.84 0.35 7.84
CA SER A 38 -18.33 -1.02 7.95
C SER A 38 -17.55 -1.51 6.72
N ARG A 39 -17.11 -0.60 5.83
CA ARG A 39 -16.38 -0.95 4.61
C ARG A 39 -14.90 -1.10 4.88
N THR A 40 -14.26 -2.03 4.17
CA THR A 40 -12.81 -2.25 4.21
C THR A 40 -12.18 -2.08 2.84
N ARG A 41 -10.97 -1.54 2.81
CA ARG A 41 -10.09 -1.50 1.64
C ARG A 41 -8.78 -2.21 1.98
N THR A 42 -8.30 -3.09 1.11
CA THR A 42 -7.02 -3.75 1.32
C THR A 42 -6.11 -3.48 0.12
N TRP A 43 -4.82 -3.27 0.37
CA TRP A 43 -3.80 -3.11 -0.66
C TRP A 43 -2.45 -3.63 -0.18
N HIS A 44 -1.51 -3.78 -1.10
CA HIS A 44 -0.11 -4.02 -0.76
C HIS A 44 0.70 -2.74 -0.96
N GLU A 45 1.64 -2.49 -0.04
CA GLU A 45 2.65 -1.44 -0.18
C GLU A 45 4.01 -2.09 -0.36
N THR A 46 4.74 -1.70 -1.41
CA THR A 46 6.17 -1.98 -1.55
C THR A 46 6.95 -0.79 -1.02
N LEU A 47 7.93 -1.05 -0.16
CA LEU A 47 8.71 -0.03 0.54
C LEU A 47 10.19 -0.08 0.12
N ASP A 48 10.84 1.07 0.06
CA ASP A 48 12.31 1.14 0.04
C ASP A 48 12.92 0.94 1.43
N HIS A 49 14.26 0.92 1.52
CA HIS A 49 14.98 0.79 2.79
C HIS A 49 14.80 1.97 3.76
N ALA A 50 14.35 3.12 3.27
CA ALA A 50 13.98 4.27 4.10
C ALA A 50 12.50 4.23 4.55
N GLY A 51 11.75 3.20 4.16
CA GLY A 51 10.34 3.04 4.47
C GLY A 51 9.40 3.91 3.62
N ASN A 52 9.88 4.53 2.54
CA ASN A 52 9.01 5.24 1.60
C ASN A 52 8.22 4.24 0.76
N ILE A 53 6.97 4.59 0.46
CA ILE A 53 6.12 3.82 -0.42
C ILE A 53 6.56 4.05 -1.86
N ARG A 54 6.88 2.95 -2.54
CA ARG A 54 7.37 2.91 -3.93
C ARG A 54 6.32 2.38 -4.88
N GLN A 55 5.48 1.47 -4.37
CA GLN A 55 4.35 0.95 -5.12
C GLN A 55 3.13 0.71 -4.23
N ILE A 56 1.94 0.90 -4.78
CA ILE A 56 0.67 0.52 -4.17
C ILE A 56 -0.07 -0.41 -5.13
N ARG A 57 -0.52 -1.56 -4.62
CA ARG A 57 -1.37 -2.51 -5.37
C ARG A 57 -2.69 -2.75 -4.63
N PRO A 58 -3.79 -2.09 -5.02
CA PRO A 58 -5.11 -2.33 -4.46
C PRO A 58 -5.65 -3.75 -4.74
N GLU A 59 -6.70 -4.14 -4.02
CA GLU A 59 -7.57 -5.23 -4.46
C GLU A 59 -8.21 -4.91 -5.82
N THR A 60 -8.35 -5.92 -6.67
CA THR A 60 -8.78 -5.76 -8.08
C THR A 60 -10.18 -5.17 -8.23
N LYS A 61 -11.04 -5.33 -7.23
CA LYS A 61 -12.37 -4.69 -7.18
C LYS A 61 -12.32 -3.16 -7.24
N PHE A 62 -11.18 -2.54 -6.91
CA PHE A 62 -10.96 -1.10 -6.99
C PHE A 62 -10.33 -0.65 -8.32
N THR A 63 -9.99 -1.59 -9.19
CA THR A 63 -9.25 -1.35 -10.44
C THR A 63 -9.91 -2.06 -11.64
N GLY A 64 -11.24 -2.17 -11.61
CA GLY A 64 -12.03 -2.75 -12.69
C GLY A 64 -11.75 -4.24 -12.96
N GLY A 65 -11.32 -4.98 -11.93
CA GLY A 65 -10.93 -6.40 -12.05
C GLY A 65 -9.47 -6.61 -12.44
N ASN A 66 -8.74 -5.55 -12.80
CA ASN A 66 -7.36 -5.66 -13.28
C ASN A 66 -6.35 -5.56 -12.14
N LYS A 67 -5.23 -6.27 -12.27
CA LYS A 67 -4.09 -6.10 -11.37
C LYS A 67 -3.32 -4.85 -11.79
N VAL A 68 -3.38 -3.79 -10.97
CA VAL A 68 -2.72 -2.51 -11.23
C VAL A 68 -1.73 -2.18 -10.11
N HIS A 69 -0.55 -1.73 -10.48
CA HIS A 69 0.51 -1.26 -9.60
C HIS A 69 0.77 0.23 -9.84
N TYR A 70 0.35 1.08 -8.90
CA TYR A 70 0.71 2.50 -8.91
C TYR A 70 2.14 2.66 -8.40
N GLN A 71 2.95 3.46 -9.06
CA GLN A 71 4.38 3.64 -8.77
C GLN A 71 4.68 5.07 -8.33
N PHE A 72 5.66 5.20 -7.43
CA PHE A 72 6.06 6.47 -6.84
C PHE A 72 7.58 6.62 -6.81
N ASP A 73 8.07 7.85 -6.99
CA ASP A 73 9.49 8.19 -6.82
C ASP A 73 9.86 8.40 -5.34
N THR A 74 11.13 8.77 -5.08
CA THR A 74 11.69 8.78 -3.70
C THR A 74 11.11 9.91 -2.88
N ASN A 75 10.55 10.90 -3.57
CA ASN A 75 9.82 12.03 -3.01
C ASN A 75 8.32 11.72 -2.87
N ARG A 76 7.91 10.45 -3.06
CA ARG A 76 6.53 9.97 -3.00
C ARG A 76 5.61 10.58 -4.07
N LYS A 77 6.20 11.07 -5.17
CA LYS A 77 5.44 11.58 -6.31
C LYS A 77 5.04 10.42 -7.21
N TYR A 78 3.78 10.40 -7.65
CA TYR A 78 3.29 9.41 -8.60
C TYR A 78 4.00 9.53 -9.95
N ILE A 79 4.50 8.42 -10.48
CA ILE A 79 5.27 8.37 -11.74
C ILE A 79 4.65 7.46 -12.81
N GLY A 80 3.56 6.74 -12.50
CA GLY A 80 2.86 5.90 -13.46
C GLY A 80 2.29 4.63 -12.85
N GLN A 81 1.66 3.81 -13.69
CA GLN A 81 1.08 2.53 -13.30
C GLN A 81 1.26 1.49 -14.39
N TRP A 82 1.17 0.20 -14.03
CA TRP A 82 1.13 -0.94 -14.94
C TRP A 82 0.21 -2.04 -14.41
#